data_AF-A0A3K0PBG1-F1
#
_entry.id   AF-A0A3K0PBG1-F1
#
_cell.length_a   1.000
_cell.length_b   1.000
_cell.length_c   1.000
_cell.angle_alpha   90.00
_cell.angle_beta   90.00
_cell.angle_gamma   90.00
#
_symmetry.space_group_name_H-M   'P 1'
#
loop_
_entity.id
_entity.type
_entity.pdbx_description
1 polymer ?
#
loop_
_entity_poly.entity_id
_entity_poly.type
_entity_poly.pdbx_seq_one_letter_code
_entity_poly.pdbx_strand_id
1 'polypeptide(L)' 'MWPVGDYAGRITPTASEASPAANTSYYTLWQTWANEAIVGEGEQRDIAVERLYACLSNQESILDLGELNLRTLPLLPA' A
#
# COMPACT_ATOMS: atom_id res chain seq x y z
N MET A 1 -44.16 22.55 -19.71
CA MET A 1 -43.66 21.59 -20.73
C MET A 1 -42.21 21.30 -20.40
N TRP A 2 -41.90 20.08 -19.98
CA TRP A 2 -40.54 19.56 -19.93
C TRP A 2 -40.40 18.54 -21.05
N PRO A 3 -39.24 18.43 -21.71
CA PRO A 3 -38.80 17.18 -22.28
C PRO A 3 -37.68 16.55 -21.43
N VAL A 4 -37.82 15.23 -21.32
CA VAL A 4 -36.95 14.21 -20.72
C VAL A 4 -35.57 14.15 -21.39
N GLY A 5 -34.55 13.76 -20.62
CA GLY A 5 -33.25 13.34 -21.14
C GLY A 5 -32.39 12.66 -20.06
N ASP A 6 -32.49 11.34 -19.99
CA ASP A 6 -31.68 10.42 -19.19
C ASP A 6 -30.17 10.52 -19.45
N TYR A 7 -29.37 10.63 -18.37
CA TYR A 7 -28.01 10.07 -18.31
C TYR A 7 -27.75 9.50 -16.92
N ALA A 8 -28.25 8.29 -16.71
CA ALA A 8 -27.62 7.36 -15.77
C ALA A 8 -26.21 7.05 -16.29
N GLY A 9 -25.17 7.46 -15.56
CA GLY A 9 -23.81 7.04 -15.88
C GLY A 9 -22.71 7.94 -15.35
N ARG A 10 -22.19 7.56 -14.18
CA ARG A 10 -20.74 7.39 -13.98
C ARG A 10 -19.89 8.65 -14.17
N ILE A 11 -19.67 9.35 -13.07
CA ILE A 11 -18.35 9.39 -12.40
C ILE A 11 -18.57 9.89 -10.97
N THR A 12 -18.72 8.94 -10.03
CA THR A 12 -18.17 9.21 -8.71
C THR A 12 -16.71 9.60 -8.92
N PRO A 13 -16.16 10.62 -8.25
CA PRO A 13 -14.74 10.63 -8.03
C PRO A 13 -14.49 9.39 -7.16
N THR A 14 -14.21 8.25 -7.81
CA THR A 14 -13.40 7.23 -7.19
C THR A 14 -12.05 7.90 -7.01
N ALA A 15 -11.94 8.65 -5.92
CA ALA A 15 -10.67 8.79 -5.26
C ALA A 15 -10.30 7.35 -4.87
N SER A 16 -9.70 6.64 -5.82
CA SER A 16 -8.64 5.67 -5.58
C SER A 16 -7.43 6.45 -5.03
N GLU A 17 -7.68 7.19 -3.97
CA GLU A 17 -6.71 7.51 -2.96
C GLU A 17 -7.21 6.69 -1.79
N ALA A 18 -6.83 5.42 -1.78
CA ALA A 18 -6.54 4.78 -0.51
C ALA A 18 -5.30 5.46 0.08
N SER A 19 -5.41 6.77 0.33
CA SER A 19 -4.62 7.45 1.34
C SER A 19 -4.92 6.66 2.60
N PRO A 20 -3.93 6.00 3.21
CA PRO A 20 -4.17 5.25 4.42
C PRO A 20 -4.87 6.21 5.37
N ALA A 21 -6.06 5.83 5.84
CA ALA A 21 -6.95 6.67 6.62
C ALA A 21 -6.12 7.59 7.51
N ALA A 22 -6.29 8.91 7.35
CA ALA A 22 -5.34 10.03 7.60
C ALA A 22 -4.46 10.03 8.87
N ASN A 23 -4.55 9.01 9.71
CA ASN A 23 -3.84 8.80 10.97
C ASN A 23 -3.16 7.41 11.08
N THR A 24 -3.21 6.56 10.05
CA THR A 24 -2.57 5.23 10.11
C THR A 24 -1.10 5.35 9.77
N SER A 25 -0.23 5.03 10.72
CA SER A 25 1.22 5.03 10.48
C SER A 25 1.59 4.02 9.39
N TYR A 26 2.55 4.37 8.52
CA TYR A 26 3.10 3.43 7.53
C TYR A 26 3.56 2.12 8.18
N TYR A 27 4.10 2.19 9.40
CA TYR A 27 4.49 1.02 10.16
C TYR A 27 3.33 0.04 10.38
N THR A 28 2.15 0.52 10.77
CA THR A 28 0.96 -0.34 10.94
C THR A 28 0.54 -0.98 9.62
N LEU A 29 0.59 -0.26 8.51
CA LEU A 29 0.26 -0.80 7.18
C LEU A 29 1.24 -1.90 6.77
N TRP A 30 2.53 -1.67 6.98
CA TRP A 30 3.58 -2.63 6.68
C TRP A 30 3.45 -3.89 7.54
N GLN A 31 3.12 -3.75 8.82
CA GLN A 31 2.84 -4.90 9.68
C GLN A 31 1.63 -5.69 9.19
N THR A 32 0.52 -5.04 8.83
CA THR A 32 -0.64 -5.73 8.26
C THR A 32 -0.25 -6.50 7.00
N TRP A 33 0.46 -5.85 6.07
CA TRP A 33 0.95 -6.50 4.85
C TRP A 33 1.87 -7.70 5.13
N ALA A 34 2.73 -7.62 6.15
CA ALA A 34 3.58 -8.73 6.54
C ALA A 34 2.78 -9.92 7.08
N ASN A 35 1.73 -9.66 7.87
CA ASN A 35 0.85 -10.70 8.40
C ASN A 35 -0.01 -11.39 7.32
N GLU A 36 -0.19 -10.77 6.15
CA GLU A 36 -0.86 -11.37 4.99
C GLU A 36 0.05 -12.30 4.18
N ALA A 37 1.31 -12.51 4.61
CA ALA A 37 2.21 -13.46 3.97
C ALA A 37 1.61 -14.87 3.95
N ILE A 38 1.71 -15.56 2.81
CA ILE A 38 1.26 -16.94 2.71
C ILE A 38 2.32 -17.84 3.35
N VAL A 39 1.92 -18.55 4.41
CA VAL A 39 2.81 -19.48 5.13
C VAL A 39 3.32 -20.56 4.18
N GLY A 40 4.65 -20.74 4.15
CA GLY A 40 5.31 -21.78 3.36
C GLY A 40 5.84 -21.33 2.00
N GLU A 41 5.51 -20.11 1.54
CA GLU A 41 5.96 -19.61 0.24
C GLU A 41 7.32 -18.89 0.28
N GLY A 42 7.96 -18.84 1.45
CA GLY A 42 9.29 -18.28 1.65
C GLY A 42 9.38 -16.76 1.47
N GLU A 43 8.25 -16.05 1.53
CA GLU A 43 8.23 -14.58 1.50
C GLU A 43 8.85 -14.03 2.80
N GLN A 44 9.84 -13.15 2.67
CA GLN A 44 10.52 -12.53 3.81
C GLN A 44 9.94 -11.14 4.09
N ARG A 45 8.63 -11.08 4.34
CA ARG A 45 7.94 -9.80 4.56
C ARG A 45 8.38 -9.12 5.85
N ASP A 46 8.71 -9.87 6.91
CA ASP A 46 9.22 -9.30 8.15
C ASP A 46 10.51 -8.50 7.94
N ILE A 47 11.46 -9.07 7.18
CA ILE A 47 12.72 -8.39 6.82
C ILE A 47 12.45 -7.17 5.93
N ALA A 48 11.48 -7.25 5.03
CA ALA A 48 11.08 -6.09 4.23
C ALA A 48 10.54 -4.95 5.10
N VAL A 49 9.74 -5.24 6.15
CA VAL A 49 9.25 -4.21 7.09
C VAL A 49 10.40 -3.55 7.84
N GLU A 50 11.41 -4.32 8.27
CA GLU A 50 12.60 -3.76 8.92
C GLU A 50 13.35 -2.79 7.99
N ARG A 51 13.54 -3.17 6.72
CA ARG A 51 14.20 -2.32 5.72
C ARG A 51 13.38 -1.06 5.40
N LEU A 52 12.06 -1.19 5.29
CA LEU A 52 11.14 -0.06 5.10
C LEU A 52 11.23 0.93 6.27
N TYR A 53 11.21 0.42 7.50
CA TYR A 53 11.35 1.25 8.69
C TYR A 53 12.70 1.96 8.75
N ALA A 54 13.80 1.23 8.50
CA ALA A 54 15.13 1.82 8.47
C ALA A 54 15.27 2.90 7.39
N CYS A 55 14.77 2.64 6.17
CA CYS A 55 14.78 3.59 5.06
C CYS A 55 14.03 4.88 5.41
N LEU A 56 12.83 4.75 5.99
CA LEU A 56 12.02 5.91 6.39
C LEU A 56 12.65 6.67 7.56
N SER A 57 13.16 5.96 8.58
CA SER A 57 13.77 6.57 9.76
C SER A 57 15.07 7.31 9.44
N ASN A 58 15.85 6.79 8.50
CA ASN A 58 17.13 7.37 8.08
C ASN A 58 16.98 8.35 6.91
N GLN A 59 15.76 8.52 6.40
CA GLN A 59 15.47 9.35 5.21
C GLN A 59 16.33 8.95 4.00
N GLU A 60 16.54 7.65 3.84
CA GLU A 60 17.31 7.10 2.72
C GLU A 60 16.58 7.36 1.39
N SER A 61 17.36 7.62 0.35
CA SER A 61 16.81 7.84 -1.00
C SER A 61 16.55 6.55 -1.77
N ILE A 62 17.10 5.42 -1.31
CA ILE A 62 17.03 4.13 -1.96
C ILE A 62 16.55 3.09 -0.96
N LEU A 63 15.49 2.37 -1.33
CA LEU A 63 14.97 1.23 -0.59
C LEU A 63 15.30 -0.06 -1.37
N ASP A 64 16.13 -0.93 -0.79
CA ASP A 64 16.42 -2.25 -1.34
C ASP A 64 15.55 -3.34 -0.69
N LEU A 65 14.65 -3.94 -1.47
CA LEU A 65 13.85 -5.10 -1.09
C LEU A 65 14.23 -6.36 -1.90
N GLY A 66 15.43 -6.39 -2.45
CA GLY A 66 15.93 -7.50 -3.26
C GLY A 66 16.10 -8.79 -2.46
N GLU A 67 15.96 -9.94 -3.13
CA GLU A 67 16.18 -11.28 -2.57
C GLU A 67 15.25 -11.69 -1.41
N LEU A 68 14.16 -10.96 -1.19
CA LEU A 68 13.18 -11.24 -0.13
C LEU A 68 12.01 -12.13 -0.60
N ASN A 69 12.05 -12.61 -1.85
CA ASN A 69 11.01 -13.45 -2.46
C ASN A 69 9.59 -12.87 -2.33
N LEU A 70 9.46 -11.55 -2.33
CA LEU A 70 8.19 -10.84 -2.14
C LEU A 70 7.30 -11.02 -3.37
N ARG A 71 6.02 -11.36 -3.15
CA ARG A 71 5.04 -11.47 -4.24
C ARG A 71 4.27 -10.18 -4.48
N THR A 72 4.10 -9.40 -3.42
CA THR A 72 3.47 -8.09 -3.44
C THR A 72 4.35 -7.10 -2.69
N LEU A 73 4.20 -5.81 -3.01
CA LEU A 73 4.86 -4.73 -2.28
C LEU A 73 3.85 -4.00 -1.41
N PRO A 74 4.24 -3.50 -0.22
CA PRO A 74 3.37 -2.68 0.60
C PRO A 74 3.22 -1.27 0.03
N LEU A 75 2.34 -0.48 0.65
CA LEU A 75 2.24 0.95 0.37
C LEU A 75 3.54 1.65 0.77
N LEU A 76 4.11 2.43 -0.14
CA LEU A 76 5.31 3.23 0.10
C LEU A 76 4.93 4.70 0.38
N PRO A 77 5.69 5.41 1.23
CA PRO A 77 5.56 6.85 1.38
C PRO A 77 5.92 7.56 0.07
N ALA A 78 5.13 8.59 -0.26
CA ALA A 78 5.32 9.44 -1.43
C ALA A 78 6.46 10.46 -1.26
#